data_AF-A0A379SU05-F1
#
_entry.id   AF-A0A379SU05-F1
#
_cell.length_a   1.000
_cell.length_b   1.000
_cell.length_c   1.000
_cell.angle_alpha   90.00
_cell.angle_beta   90.00
_cell.angle_gamma   90.00
#
_symmetry.space_group_name_H-M   'P 1'
#
loop_
_entity.id
_entity.type
_entity.pdbx_description
1 polymer ?
#
loop_
_entity_poly.entity_id
_entity_poly.type
_entity_poly.pdbx_seq_one_letter_code
_entity_poly.pdbx_strand_id
1 'polypeptide(L)'
;MRSPRGLKAVGPYVVTKAMASGVSACLATPFKIFGVNYSISSACATSAHCIGNAVEQIQLGKQDIVFAGGGEELCWEMACEFDADGRTVHEI
;
A
#
# COMPACT_ATOMS: atom_id res chain seq x y z
N MET A 1 -13.76 13.31 23.00
CA MET A 1 -14.42 12.59 21.89
C MET A 1 -14.23 11.07 22.09
N ARG A 2 -15.09 10.39 22.86
CA ARG A 2 -15.10 8.91 22.95
C ARG A 2 -16.24 8.40 22.08
N SER A 3 -15.92 7.60 21.06
CA SER A 3 -16.92 6.93 20.21
C SER A 3 -17.85 6.08 21.09
N PRO A 4 -19.19 6.08 20.85
CA PRO A 4 -20.17 5.37 21.68
C PRO A 4 -19.95 3.85 21.76
N ARG A 5 -19.13 3.30 20.86
CA ARG A 5 -18.78 1.87 20.81
C ARG A 5 -17.32 1.58 21.17
N GLY A 6 -16.51 2.61 21.45
CA GLY A 6 -15.11 2.50 21.87
C GLY A 6 -14.24 1.63 20.94
N LEU A 7 -13.22 0.97 21.52
CA LEU A 7 -12.30 0.07 20.80
C LEU A 7 -13.00 -1.12 20.14
N LYS A 8 -14.17 -1.53 20.66
CA LYS A 8 -14.94 -2.64 20.10
C LYS A 8 -15.47 -2.35 18.70
N ALA A 9 -15.76 -1.08 18.37
CA ALA A 9 -16.16 -0.71 17.01
C ALA A 9 -15.00 -0.65 16.01
N VAL A 10 -13.77 -0.43 16.48
CA VAL A 10 -12.57 -0.46 15.62
C VAL A 10 -12.33 -1.91 15.17
N GLY A 11 -12.42 -2.87 16.10
CA GLY A 11 -12.16 -4.27 15.80
C GLY A 11 -10.66 -4.57 15.59
N PRO A 12 -10.28 -5.85 15.51
CA PRO A 12 -8.88 -6.26 15.56
C PRO A 12 -8.13 -6.17 14.21
N TYR A 13 -8.84 -5.96 13.10
CA TYR A 13 -8.26 -6.05 11.75
C TYR A 13 -7.88 -4.70 11.12
N VAL A 14 -8.06 -3.59 11.84
CA VAL A 14 -7.79 -2.25 11.29
C VAL A 14 -6.31 -2.02 11.09
N VAL A 15 -5.46 -2.64 11.92
CA VAL A 15 -3.99 -2.47 11.83
C VAL A 15 -3.46 -2.91 10.47
N THR A 16 -3.90 -4.06 9.96
CA THR A 16 -3.47 -4.57 8.64
C THR A 16 -4.08 -3.82 7.47
N LYS A 17 -5.21 -3.13 7.68
CA LYS A 17 -5.83 -2.27 6.67
C LYS A 17 -5.17 -0.89 6.59
N ALA A 18 -4.80 -0.32 7.73
CA ALA A 18 -4.31 1.06 7.82
C ALA A 18 -2.79 1.20 7.71
N MET A 19 -2.03 0.11 7.90
CA MET A 19 -0.57 0.17 7.75
C MET A 19 -0.18 0.41 6.29
N ALA A 20 0.87 1.23 6.07
CA ALA A 20 1.39 1.50 4.71
C ALA A 20 1.90 0.24 4.00
N SER A 21 2.31 -0.79 4.75
CA SER A 21 2.70 -2.10 4.24
C SER A 21 1.54 -3.08 4.09
N GLY A 22 0.30 -2.62 4.18
CA GLY A 22 -0.90 -3.45 4.24
C GLY A 22 -1.04 -4.32 2.99
N VAL A 23 -0.75 -3.77 1.81
CA VAL A 23 -0.80 -4.48 0.52
C VAL A 23 0.18 -5.66 0.51
N SER A 24 1.46 -5.44 0.85
CA SER A 24 2.45 -6.53 0.86
C SER A 24 2.15 -7.57 1.95
N ALA A 25 1.75 -7.13 3.14
CA ALA A 25 1.43 -8.02 4.26
C ALA A 25 0.20 -8.91 3.98
N CYS A 26 -0.86 -8.34 3.40
CA CYS A 26 -2.10 -9.04 3.08
C CYS A 26 -1.94 -10.01 1.91
N LEU A 27 -0.95 -9.81 1.03
CA LEU A 27 -0.64 -10.75 -0.06
C LEU A 27 0.36 -11.82 0.40
N ALA A 28 1.44 -11.44 1.09
CA ALA A 28 2.49 -12.38 1.47
C ALA A 28 1.99 -13.50 2.38
N THR A 29 1.08 -13.19 3.30
CA THR A 29 0.53 -14.16 4.27
C THR A 29 -0.27 -15.29 3.61
N PRO A 30 -1.33 -15.04 2.80
CA PRO A 30 -2.09 -16.10 2.16
C PRO A 30 -1.31 -16.81 1.03
N PHE A 31 -0.44 -16.09 0.31
CA PHE A 31 0.38 -16.68 -0.76
C PHE A 31 1.64 -17.38 -0.24
N LYS A 32 1.87 -17.40 1.08
CA LYS A 32 3.01 -18.07 1.74
C LYS A 32 4.35 -17.64 1.15
N ILE A 33 4.54 -16.33 1.00
CA ILE A 33 5.80 -15.76 0.51
C ILE A 33 6.81 -15.76 1.66
N PHE A 34 7.91 -16.50 1.50
CA PHE A 34 9.02 -16.58 2.47
C PHE A 34 10.24 -15.75 2.08
N GLY A 35 10.25 -15.15 0.89
CA GLY A 35 11.32 -14.30 0.38
C GLY A 35 11.21 -12.85 0.87
N VAL A 36 11.65 -11.92 0.03
CA VAL A 36 11.54 -10.48 0.31
C VAL A 36 10.07 -10.06 0.47
N ASN A 37 9.78 -9.29 1.53
CA ASN A 37 8.44 -8.80 1.83
C ASN A 37 8.50 -7.43 2.50
N TYR A 38 8.24 -6.38 1.71
CA TYR A 38 8.08 -5.01 2.16
C TYR A 38 7.30 -4.22 1.10
N SER A 39 6.84 -3.02 1.46
CA SER A 39 6.19 -2.08 0.53
C SER A 39 7.09 -0.87 0.32
N ILE A 40 7.23 -0.44 -0.93
CA ILE A 40 7.82 0.85 -1.30
C ILE A 40 6.65 1.83 -1.52
N SER A 41 6.83 3.11 -1.18
CA SER A 41 5.84 4.15 -1.44
C SER A 41 6.53 5.41 -1.94
N SER A 42 6.04 5.95 -3.05
CA SER A 42 6.59 7.12 -3.74
C SER A 42 5.51 7.81 -4.59
N ALA A 43 4.34 8.04 -3.98
CA ALA A 43 3.16 8.60 -4.65
C ALA A 43 2.83 7.87 -5.97
N CYS A 44 2.62 8.58 -7.07
CA CYS A 44 2.25 8.00 -8.36
C CYS A 44 3.30 7.04 -8.94
N ALA A 45 4.57 7.13 -8.52
CA ALA A 45 5.65 6.27 -9.00
C ALA A 45 5.79 4.96 -8.22
N THR A 46 4.93 4.73 -7.21
CA THR A 46 5.06 3.63 -6.24
C THR A 46 5.24 2.26 -6.91
N SER A 47 4.31 1.88 -7.79
CA SER A 47 4.34 0.57 -8.45
C SER A 47 5.54 0.43 -9.40
N ALA A 48 5.96 1.53 -10.05
CA ALA A 48 7.14 1.55 -10.91
C ALA A 48 8.42 1.28 -10.09
N HIS A 49 8.57 1.91 -8.92
CA HIS A 49 9.70 1.62 -8.03
C HIS A 49 9.66 0.23 -7.44
N CYS A 50 8.47 -0.31 -7.12
CA CYS A 50 8.32 -1.72 -6.72
C CYS A 50 8.87 -2.67 -7.81
N ILE A 51 8.53 -2.43 -9.08
CA ILE A 51 9.01 -3.24 -10.20
C ILE A 51 10.52 -3.08 -10.40
N GLY A 52 11.03 -1.85 -10.38
CA GLY A 52 12.47 -1.59 -10.51
C GLY A 52 13.30 -2.30 -9.43
N ASN A 53 12.88 -2.16 -8.17
CA ASN A 53 13.55 -2.85 -7.06
C ASN A 53 13.43 -4.38 -7.16
N ALA A 54 12.30 -4.92 -7.66
CA ALA A 54 12.17 -6.36 -7.91
C ALA A 54 13.17 -6.86 -8.97
N VAL A 55 13.37 -6.08 -10.04
CA VAL A 55 14.40 -6.35 -11.04
C VAL A 55 15.79 -6.34 -10.40
N GLU A 56 16.09 -5.37 -9.53
CA GLU A 56 17.37 -5.32 -8.81
C GLU A 56 17.59 -6.54 -7.91
N GLN A 57 16.56 -7.02 -7.19
CA GLN A 57 16.70 -8.23 -6.37
C GLN A 57 17.06 -9.46 -7.20
N ILE A 58 16.50 -9.57 -8.41
CA ILE A 58 16.79 -10.67 -9.35
C ILE A 58 18.19 -10.50 -9.94
N GLN A 59 18.56 -9.29 -10.37
CA GLN A 59 19.88 -8.99 -10.92
C GLN A 59 21.02 -9.24 -9.92
N LEU A 60 20.79 -8.94 -8.64
CA LEU A 60 21.73 -9.19 -7.55
C LEU A 60 21.77 -10.67 -7.12
N GLY A 61 20.97 -11.55 -7.74
CA GLY A 61 20.88 -12.97 -7.39
C GLY A 61 20.31 -13.23 -5.99
N LYS A 62 19.58 -12.26 -5.43
CA LYS A 62 19.00 -12.37 -4.08
C LYS A 62 17.68 -13.13 -4.07
N GLN A 63 16.93 -13.08 -5.17
CA GLN A 63 15.63 -13.73 -5.34
C GLN A 63 15.50 -14.22 -6.79
N ASP A 64 14.97 -15.42 -6.99
CA ASP A 64 14.72 -15.94 -8.34
C ASP A 64 13.39 -15.43 -8.92
N ILE A 65 12.40 -15.21 -8.06
CA ILE A 65 11.05 -14.75 -8.43
C ILE A 65 10.61 -13.71 -7.41
N VAL A 66 10.11 -12.57 -7.89
CA VAL A 66 9.55 -11.50 -7.07
C VAL A 66 8.21 -11.07 -7.66
N PHE A 67 7.17 -11.00 -6.82
CA PHE A 67 5.89 -10.38 -7.20
C PHE A 67 5.95 -8.88 -6.90
N ALA A 68 5.81 -8.06 -7.94
CA ALA A 68 5.90 -6.61 -7.83
C ALA A 68 4.61 -5.93 -8.33
N GLY A 69 4.19 -4.87 -7.64
CA GLY A 69 2.98 -4.11 -7.97
C GLY A 69 2.59 -3.13 -6.88
N GLY A 70 1.32 -2.73 -6.88
CA GLY A 70 0.72 -1.85 -5.89
C GLY A 70 -0.80 -1.85 -5.99
N GLY A 71 -1.47 -1.27 -5.00
CA GLY A 71 -2.93 -1.10 -4.98
C GLY A 71 -3.29 0.16 -4.23
N GLU A 72 -4.28 0.88 -4.74
CA GLU A 72 -4.81 2.12 -4.15
C GLU A 72 -6.31 1.94 -3.91
N GLU A 73 -6.82 2.47 -2.80
CA GLU A 73 -8.25 2.56 -2.56
C GLU A 73 -8.80 3.83 -3.21
N LEU A 74 -9.94 3.70 -3.90
CA LEU A 74 -10.70 4.87 -4.34
C LEU A 74 -11.73 5.24 -3.27
N CYS A 75 -11.38 6.18 -2.40
CA CYS A 75 -12.28 6.71 -1.39
C CYS A 75 -12.38 8.25 -1.46
N TRP A 76 -13.51 8.78 -1.01
CA TRP A 76 -13.74 10.23 -0.98
C TRP A 76 -12.82 10.92 0.04
N GLU A 77 -12.43 10.22 1.11
CA GLU A 77 -11.49 10.74 2.12
C GLU A 77 -10.15 11.10 1.46
N MET A 78 -9.61 10.22 0.63
CA MET A 78 -8.38 10.49 -0.11
C MET A 78 -8.61 11.50 -1.24
N ALA A 79 -9.71 11.36 -2.00
CA ALA A 79 -9.99 12.27 -3.12
C ALA A 79 -10.11 13.74 -2.67
N CYS A 80 -10.71 14.02 -1.51
CA CYS A 80 -10.86 15.38 -1.01
C CYS A 80 -9.52 16.02 -0.61
N GLU A 81 -8.51 15.23 -0.25
CA GLU A 81 -7.16 15.74 0.04
C GLU A 81 -6.49 16.26 -1.24
N PHE A 82 -6.62 15.53 -2.35
CA PHE A 82 -6.13 15.98 -3.65
C PHE A 82 -6.93 17.19 -4.18
N ASP A 83 -8.22 17.26 -3.89
CA ASP A 83 -9.06 18.41 -4.25
C ASP A 83 -8.68 19.66 -3.46
N ALA A 84 -8.40 19.52 -2.17
CA ALA A 84 -7.91 20.59 -1.32
C ALA A 84 -6.51 21.09 -1.75
N ASP A 85 -5.65 20.22 -2.29
CA ASP A 85 -4.34 20.57 -2.88
C ASP A 85 -4.47 21.14 -4.30
N GLY A 86 -5.69 21.21 -4.86
CA GLY A 86 -5.95 21.74 -6.21
C GLY A 86 -5.57 20.81 -7.36
N ARG A 87 -5.35 19.52 -7.09
CA ARG A 87 -4.88 18.53 -8.06
C ARG A 87 -5.99 17.92 -8.92
N THR A 88 -7.27 18.12 -8.56
CA THR A 88 -8.40 17.43 -9.20
C THR A 88 -9.40 18.32 -9.96
N VAL A 89 -9.45 19.65 -9.77
CA VAL A 89 -10.54 20.48 -10.39
C VAL A 89 -10.18 21.91 -10.89
N HIS A 90 -8.92 22.25 -11.18
CA HIS A 90 -8.57 23.60 -11.67
C HIS A 90 -7.79 23.71 -13.00
N GLU A 91 -7.54 22.63 -13.73
CA GLU A 91 -6.88 22.70 -15.06
C GLU A 91 -7.61 21.91 -16.16
N ILE A 92 -8.87 22.30 -16.42
CA ILE A 92 -9.58 22.11 -17.70
C ILE A 92 -10.50 23.29 -17.97
#